data_AF-A0A9D1KBW4-F1
#
_entry.id   AF-A0A9D1KBW4-F1
#
_cell.length_a   1.000
_cell.length_b   1.000
_cell.length_c   1.000
_cell.angle_alpha   90.00
_cell.angle_beta   90.00
_cell.angle_gamma   90.00
#
_symmetry.space_group_name_H-M   'P 1'
#
loop_
_entity.id
_entity.type
_entity.pdbx_description
1 polymer ?
#
loop_
_entity_poly.entity_id
_entity_poly.type
_entity_poly.pdbx_seq_one_letter_code
_entity_poly.pdbx_strand_id
1 'polypeptide(L)'
;IRTEEGMTGKGVGASTTGTIYGVYDMSGGAWEYVMGNYNDIAASSGFSEPLTLESKYYDKYTSNNVALACNGSECLSHGLSETAGWYNDYRTMVSEEHPWLLRGGLFNGSTGAGVFGFNFWTLGSADSYYSFRLVMSPSL
;
A
#
# COMPACT_ATOMS: atom_id res chain seq x y z
N ILE A 1 26.50 4.43 16.58
CA ILE A 1 25.04 4.55 16.31
C ILE A 1 24.46 5.29 17.50
N ARG A 2 23.93 6.51 17.31
CA ARG A 2 23.38 7.30 18.41
C ARG A 2 22.03 6.71 18.79
N THR A 3 21.94 6.11 19.96
CA THR A 3 20.67 5.81 20.61
C THR A 3 20.12 7.14 21.12
N GLU A 4 19.04 7.62 20.52
CA GLU A 4 18.34 8.78 21.05
C GLU A 4 17.58 8.34 22.31
N GLU A 5 18.28 8.44 23.44
CA GLU A 5 17.71 8.24 24.77
C GLU A 5 16.57 9.25 24.97
N GLY A 6 15.35 8.75 25.23
CA GLY A 6 14.22 9.59 25.64
C GLY A 6 12.96 9.54 24.75
N MET A 7 12.96 8.82 23.63
CA MET A 7 11.74 8.67 22.83
C MET A 7 10.84 7.52 23.34
N THR A 8 10.12 7.75 24.43
CA THR A 8 9.05 6.83 24.87
C THR A 8 7.70 7.27 24.28
N GLY A 9 7.16 6.46 23.38
CA GLY A 9 5.80 6.62 22.84
C GLY A 9 5.75 6.90 21.34
N LYS A 10 4.74 6.30 20.69
CA LYS A 10 4.38 6.40 19.26
C LYS A 10 5.36 5.71 18.27
N GLY A 11 5.39 4.38 18.30
CA GLY A 11 5.94 3.57 17.20
C GLY A 11 7.32 2.94 17.43
N VAL A 12 8.08 3.41 18.43
CA VAL A 12 9.41 2.87 18.77
C VAL A 12 9.42 1.36 19.10
N GLY A 13 8.34 0.84 19.68
CA GLY A 13 8.22 -0.58 20.03
C GLY A 13 7.86 -1.50 18.84
N ALA A 14 7.48 -0.94 17.69
CA ALA A 14 7.18 -1.72 16.48
C ALA A 14 8.45 -1.97 15.63
N SER A 15 9.57 -1.37 16.01
CA SER A 15 10.82 -1.40 15.29
C SER A 15 11.86 -2.27 16.00
N THR A 16 12.66 -3.03 15.25
CA THR A 16 13.73 -3.90 15.79
C THR A 16 14.85 -3.15 16.50
N THR A 17 14.97 -1.83 16.30
CA THR A 17 16.02 -1.01 16.91
C THR A 17 15.54 -0.19 18.10
N GLY A 18 14.26 -0.28 18.48
CA GLY A 18 13.71 0.54 19.56
C GLY A 18 13.66 2.04 19.24
N THR A 19 13.74 2.42 17.96
CA THR A 19 13.61 3.79 17.47
C THR A 19 12.65 3.81 16.28
N ILE A 20 12.20 4.99 15.84
CA ILE A 20 11.35 5.07 14.64
C ILE A 20 12.10 4.73 13.32
N TYR A 21 13.40 4.43 13.40
CA TYR A 21 14.29 4.25 12.25
C TYR A 21 14.69 2.80 11.97
N GLY A 22 14.26 1.82 12.77
CA GLY A 22 14.64 0.42 12.56
C GLY A 22 13.68 -0.34 11.65
N VAL A 23 13.98 -1.62 11.47
CA VAL A 23 13.18 -2.54 10.66
C VAL A 23 11.88 -2.82 11.39
N TYR A 24 10.74 -2.56 10.74
CA TYR A 24 9.43 -2.84 11.30
C TYR A 24 9.03 -4.28 10.97
N ASP A 25 8.36 -4.95 11.91
CA ASP A 25 7.71 -6.21 11.59
C ASP A 25 6.63 -5.97 10.51
N MET A 26 6.89 -6.49 9.32
CA MET A 26 5.98 -6.46 8.18
C MET A 26 5.25 -7.80 7.98
N SER A 27 5.32 -8.73 8.93
CA SER A 27 4.41 -9.90 8.97
C SER A 27 2.98 -9.45 9.33
N GLY A 28 2.40 -8.60 8.48
CA GLY A 28 0.99 -8.25 8.51
C GLY A 28 0.17 -9.41 7.96
N GLY A 29 -0.81 -9.87 8.73
CA GLY A 29 -1.76 -10.90 8.34
C GLY A 29 -3.05 -10.36 7.71
N ALA A 30 -3.02 -9.11 7.24
CA ALA A 30 -4.15 -8.41 6.65
C ALA A 30 -3.70 -7.72 5.36
N TRP A 31 -4.63 -7.55 4.44
CA TRP A 31 -4.43 -6.71 3.27
C TRP A 31 -4.45 -5.24 3.70
N GLU A 32 -3.49 -4.45 3.24
CA GLU A 32 -3.35 -3.05 3.66
C GLU A 32 -3.76 -2.11 2.54
N TYR A 33 -4.73 -1.24 2.81
CA TYR A 33 -5.06 -0.13 1.93
C TYR A 33 -3.87 0.80 1.80
N VAL A 34 -3.59 1.15 0.56
CA VAL A 34 -2.68 2.22 0.23
C VAL A 34 -3.38 3.21 -0.67
N MET A 35 -2.92 4.45 -0.65
CA MET A 35 -3.53 5.54 -1.42
C MET A 35 -3.11 5.44 -2.89
N GLY A 36 -3.54 4.37 -3.55
CA GLY A 36 -3.41 4.13 -4.99
C GLY A 36 -4.79 3.88 -5.58
N ASN A 37 -5.16 4.62 -6.63
CA ASN A 37 -6.52 4.63 -7.17
C ASN A 37 -6.56 4.46 -8.69
N TYR A 38 -7.54 3.70 -9.20
CA TYR A 38 -7.81 3.63 -10.63
C TYR A 38 -8.75 4.76 -11.07
N ASN A 39 -8.21 5.65 -11.92
CA ASN A 39 -8.94 6.68 -12.64
C ASN A 39 -9.89 7.57 -11.81
N ASP A 40 -9.51 7.90 -10.57
CA ASP A 40 -10.24 8.77 -9.65
C ASP A 40 -11.64 8.24 -9.24
N ILE A 41 -11.79 6.92 -9.22
CA ILE A 41 -13.05 6.26 -8.83
C ILE A 41 -13.06 6.06 -7.31
N ALA A 42 -13.94 6.78 -6.62
CA ALA A 42 -14.12 6.63 -5.17
C ALA A 42 -14.77 5.30 -4.79
N ALA A 43 -15.73 4.80 -5.58
CA ALA A 43 -16.47 3.56 -5.31
C ALA A 43 -17.01 3.49 -3.86
N SER A 44 -16.70 2.44 -3.11
CA SER A 44 -17.20 2.22 -1.74
C SER A 44 -16.24 2.72 -0.65
N SER A 45 -15.26 3.57 -0.99
CA SER A 45 -14.30 4.14 -0.04
C SER A 45 -14.89 5.14 0.96
N GLY A 46 -16.10 5.64 0.69
CA GLY A 46 -16.71 6.74 1.46
C GLY A 46 -16.22 8.13 1.05
N PHE A 47 -15.31 8.26 0.07
CA PHE A 47 -15.06 9.54 -0.59
C PHE A 47 -16.25 9.93 -1.49
N SER A 48 -16.39 11.23 -1.76
CA SER A 48 -17.39 11.73 -2.72
C SER A 48 -17.06 11.30 -4.15
N GLU A 49 -18.10 11.20 -4.98
CA GLU A 49 -17.98 11.02 -6.43
C GLU A 49 -18.35 12.33 -7.15
N PRO A 50 -17.47 12.92 -7.98
CA PRO A 50 -16.11 12.46 -8.29
C PRO A 50 -15.13 12.61 -7.12
N LEU A 51 -14.05 11.82 -7.11
CA LEU A 51 -13.02 11.89 -6.07
C LEU A 51 -12.42 13.31 -5.98
N THR A 52 -12.65 13.99 -4.85
CA THR A 52 -12.21 15.39 -4.63
C THR A 52 -10.87 15.51 -3.91
N LEU A 53 -10.17 14.39 -3.70
CA LEU A 53 -8.90 14.37 -2.99
C LEU A 53 -7.80 15.02 -3.84
N GLU A 54 -6.96 15.87 -3.25
CA GLU A 54 -5.82 16.42 -3.98
C GLU A 54 -4.84 15.31 -4.40
N SER A 55 -4.28 15.39 -5.60
CA SER A 55 -3.37 14.38 -6.16
C SER A 55 -2.09 14.16 -5.37
N LYS A 56 -1.73 15.06 -4.45
CA LYS A 56 -0.59 14.87 -3.54
C LYS A 56 -0.83 13.80 -2.46
N TYR A 57 -2.06 13.34 -2.29
CA TYR A 57 -2.44 12.38 -1.24
C TYR A 57 -2.63 10.96 -1.77
N TYR A 58 -2.57 10.73 -3.09
CA TYR A 58 -2.73 9.40 -3.67
C TYR A 58 -2.06 9.30 -5.04
N ASP A 59 -1.64 8.09 -5.40
CA ASP A 59 -1.15 7.77 -6.74
C ASP A 59 -2.32 7.39 -7.65
N LYS A 60 -2.47 8.12 -8.76
CA LYS A 60 -3.46 7.81 -9.80
C LYS A 60 -2.87 6.85 -10.83
N TYR A 61 -3.55 5.72 -11.04
CA TYR A 61 -3.27 4.77 -12.10
C TYR A 61 -4.37 4.80 -13.18
N THR A 62 -3.98 4.60 -14.43
CA THR A 62 -4.88 4.58 -15.59
C THR A 62 -4.77 3.29 -16.40
N SER A 63 -3.96 2.33 -15.93
CA SER A 63 -3.81 1.01 -16.52
C SER A 63 -3.84 -0.07 -15.45
N ASN A 64 -4.53 -1.17 -15.74
CA ASN A 64 -4.51 -2.40 -14.95
C ASN A 64 -3.37 -3.35 -15.38
N ASN A 65 -2.54 -2.95 -16.34
CA ASN A 65 -1.35 -3.69 -16.71
C ASN A 65 -0.19 -3.21 -15.83
N VAL A 66 0.38 -4.13 -15.04
CA VAL A 66 1.52 -3.84 -14.15
C VAL A 66 2.71 -3.20 -14.86
N ALA A 67 2.95 -3.56 -16.13
CA ALA A 67 4.04 -2.98 -16.91
C ALA A 67 3.78 -1.54 -17.36
N LEU A 68 2.52 -1.07 -17.30
CA LEU A 68 2.06 0.23 -17.81
C LEU A 68 1.30 1.04 -16.75
N ALA A 69 1.36 0.61 -15.49
CA ALA A 69 0.55 1.13 -14.40
C ALA A 69 0.69 2.65 -14.22
N CYS A 70 1.89 3.20 -14.47
CA CYS A 70 2.19 4.62 -14.31
C CYS A 70 1.86 5.41 -15.56
N ASN A 71 0.57 5.51 -15.89
CA ASN A 71 0.07 6.32 -17.01
C ASN A 71 0.63 5.93 -18.38
N GLY A 72 0.69 4.63 -18.65
CA GLY A 72 1.16 4.08 -19.93
C GLY A 72 2.66 3.79 -19.96
N SER A 73 3.35 3.93 -18.83
CA SER A 73 4.76 3.56 -18.68
C SER A 73 5.00 2.71 -17.42
N GLU A 74 6.20 2.16 -17.35
CA GLU A 74 6.68 1.42 -16.19
C GLU A 74 6.83 2.34 -14.97
N CYS A 75 6.41 1.85 -13.80
CA CYS A 75 6.54 2.56 -12.52
C CYS A 75 7.95 2.45 -11.92
N LEU A 76 8.96 3.00 -12.59
CA LEU A 76 10.34 3.01 -12.07
C LEU A 76 10.40 3.67 -10.69
N SER A 77 11.23 3.13 -9.79
CA SER A 77 11.30 3.53 -8.36
C SER A 77 10.06 3.24 -7.52
N HIS A 78 9.12 2.42 -8.02
CA HIS A 78 8.06 1.80 -7.21
C HIS A 78 8.25 0.28 -7.14
N GLY A 79 7.93 -0.31 -5.99
CA GLY A 79 7.83 -1.76 -5.84
C GLY A 79 6.75 -2.43 -6.72
N LEU A 80 5.93 -1.62 -7.40
CA LEU A 80 4.89 -2.08 -8.34
C LEU A 80 5.46 -2.63 -9.65
N SER A 81 6.65 -2.22 -10.09
CA SER A 81 7.32 -2.82 -11.24
C SER A 81 8.61 -3.53 -10.85
N GLU A 82 9.43 -2.93 -9.99
CA GLU A 82 10.78 -3.44 -9.65
C GLU A 82 10.74 -4.78 -8.92
N THR A 83 9.74 -4.96 -8.05
CA THR A 83 9.59 -6.16 -7.21
C THR A 83 8.34 -6.96 -7.55
N ALA A 84 7.68 -6.65 -8.66
CA ALA A 84 6.41 -7.26 -9.03
C ALA A 84 6.53 -8.78 -9.19
N GLY A 85 5.82 -9.53 -8.34
CA GLY A 85 5.81 -10.99 -8.39
C GLY A 85 7.09 -11.65 -7.87
N TRP A 86 7.98 -10.91 -7.19
CA TRP A 86 9.04 -11.52 -6.40
C TRP A 86 8.44 -12.53 -5.43
N TYR A 87 9.12 -13.67 -5.23
CA TYR A 87 8.66 -14.77 -4.39
C TYR A 87 7.30 -15.37 -4.78
N ASN A 88 6.83 -15.11 -6.01
CA ASN A 88 5.49 -15.48 -6.48
C ASN A 88 4.35 -14.75 -5.74
N ASP A 89 4.65 -13.57 -5.16
CA ASP A 89 3.67 -12.69 -4.53
C ASP A 89 2.63 -12.19 -5.56
N TYR A 90 1.47 -11.77 -5.06
CA TYR A 90 0.43 -11.13 -5.87
C TYR A 90 0.96 -9.87 -6.59
N ARG A 91 0.54 -9.66 -7.84
CA ARG A 91 0.97 -8.52 -8.67
C ARG A 91 -0.15 -7.99 -9.55
N THR A 92 -1.33 -7.79 -8.97
CA THR A 92 -2.55 -7.45 -9.72
C THR A 92 -2.89 -5.97 -9.50
N MET A 93 -2.94 -5.19 -10.58
CA MET A 93 -3.14 -3.72 -10.53
C MET A 93 -4.61 -3.34 -10.54
N VAL A 94 -4.96 -2.30 -9.78
CA VAL A 94 -6.31 -1.72 -9.71
C VAL A 94 -7.00 -1.56 -11.07
N SER A 95 -8.33 -1.65 -11.06
CA SER A 95 -9.16 -1.56 -12.26
C SER A 95 -10.43 -0.76 -11.96
N GLU A 96 -11.25 -0.52 -12.99
CA GLU A 96 -12.53 0.17 -12.84
C GLU A 96 -13.48 -0.54 -11.86
N GLU A 97 -13.49 -1.87 -11.87
CA GLU A 97 -14.33 -2.66 -10.96
C GLU A 97 -13.83 -2.64 -9.52
N HIS A 98 -12.54 -2.38 -9.32
CA HIS A 98 -11.92 -2.42 -8.00
C HIS A 98 -10.78 -1.38 -7.94
N PRO A 99 -11.11 -0.14 -7.58
CA PRO A 99 -10.23 0.98 -7.87
C PRO A 99 -9.16 1.21 -6.81
N TRP A 100 -9.22 0.58 -5.64
CA TRP A 100 -8.30 0.84 -4.53
C TRP A 100 -7.23 -0.22 -4.38
N LEU A 101 -5.97 0.22 -4.32
CA LEU A 101 -4.81 -0.66 -4.26
C LEU A 101 -4.61 -1.22 -2.85
N LEU A 102 -4.32 -2.52 -2.78
CA LEU A 102 -3.98 -3.25 -1.56
C LEU A 102 -2.54 -3.76 -1.64
N ARG A 103 -1.86 -3.85 -0.48
CA ARG A 103 -0.54 -4.50 -0.34
C ARG A 103 -0.53 -5.56 0.76
N GLY A 104 0.44 -6.47 0.67
CA GLY A 104 0.66 -7.54 1.65
C GLY A 104 -0.08 -8.82 1.31
N GLY A 105 -0.97 -9.24 2.22
CA GLY A 105 -1.77 -10.44 2.09
C GLY A 105 -2.37 -10.87 3.42
N LEU A 106 -3.36 -11.76 3.36
CA LEU A 106 -3.95 -12.33 4.57
C LEU A 106 -3.01 -13.33 5.24
N PHE A 107 -3.15 -13.52 6.55
CA PHE A 107 -2.40 -14.51 7.33
C PHE A 107 -2.62 -15.96 6.84
N ASN A 108 -3.78 -16.22 6.24
CA ASN A 108 -4.14 -17.49 5.60
C ASN A 108 -3.97 -17.43 4.08
N GLY A 109 -3.40 -16.34 3.56
CA GLY A 109 -2.97 -16.24 2.18
C GLY A 109 -1.93 -17.32 1.91
N SER A 110 -2.09 -18.02 0.80
CA SER A 110 -1.12 -19.01 0.33
C SER A 110 0.18 -18.31 -0.08
N THR A 111 0.97 -18.94 -0.93
CA THR A 111 2.27 -18.46 -1.43
C THR A 111 2.25 -17.12 -2.17
N GLY A 112 1.10 -16.48 -2.35
CA GLY A 112 0.97 -15.17 -2.99
C GLY A 112 0.99 -13.99 -2.01
N ALA A 113 0.77 -14.24 -0.72
CA ALA A 113 0.84 -13.21 0.31
C ALA A 113 2.31 -12.91 0.65
N GLY A 114 2.68 -11.65 0.68
CA GLY A 114 4.06 -11.28 0.98
C GLY A 114 4.30 -9.77 0.95
N VAL A 115 5.49 -9.37 1.37
CA VAL A 115 5.88 -7.97 1.50
C VAL A 115 5.90 -7.21 0.16
N PHE A 116 6.05 -7.93 -0.95
CA PHE A 116 6.02 -7.36 -2.30
C PHE A 116 4.66 -7.55 -2.98
N GLY A 117 3.73 -8.24 -2.32
CA GLY A 117 2.40 -8.52 -2.83
C GLY A 117 1.53 -7.28 -2.93
N PHE A 118 0.86 -7.12 -4.07
CA PHE A 118 -0.20 -6.14 -4.26
C PHE A 118 -1.37 -6.70 -5.08
N ASN A 119 -2.58 -6.23 -4.76
CA ASN A 119 -3.82 -6.68 -5.38
C ASN A 119 -4.92 -5.61 -5.30
N PHE A 120 -6.13 -5.93 -5.75
CA PHE A 120 -7.29 -5.04 -5.79
C PHE A 120 -8.62 -5.69 -5.38
N TRP A 121 -8.69 -6.65 -4.47
CA TRP A 121 -9.94 -7.38 -4.17
C TRP A 121 -11.08 -6.57 -3.48
N THR A 122 -11.10 -5.24 -3.58
CA THR A 122 -12.05 -4.38 -2.87
C THR A 122 -12.47 -3.13 -3.65
N LEU A 123 -13.70 -2.69 -3.35
CA LEU A 123 -14.25 -1.39 -3.77
C LEU A 123 -13.86 -0.24 -2.83
N GLY A 124 -13.02 -0.48 -1.83
CA GLY A 124 -12.64 0.51 -0.80
C GLY A 124 -13.47 0.44 0.49
N SER A 125 -14.41 -0.50 0.59
CA SER A 125 -15.24 -0.68 1.77
C SER A 125 -14.47 -1.25 2.96
N ALA A 126 -14.85 -0.86 4.17
CA ALA A 126 -14.32 -1.45 5.39
C ALA A 126 -14.60 -2.97 5.46
N ASP A 127 -13.59 -3.76 5.84
CA ASP A 127 -13.68 -5.20 6.06
C ASP A 127 -12.72 -5.61 7.19
N SER A 128 -13.08 -6.67 7.93
CA SER A 128 -12.22 -7.29 8.96
C SER A 128 -10.88 -7.81 8.46
N TYR A 129 -10.75 -8.08 7.15
CA TYR A 129 -9.53 -8.56 6.50
C TYR A 129 -8.63 -7.42 5.99
N TYR A 130 -9.08 -6.16 6.11
CA TYR A 130 -8.37 -4.98 5.64
C TYR A 130 -7.85 -4.10 6.78
N SER A 131 -6.67 -3.54 6.60
CA SER A 131 -6.01 -2.60 7.51
C SER A 131 -5.38 -1.45 6.70
N PHE A 132 -4.65 -0.56 7.37
CA PHE A 132 -3.82 0.46 6.73
C PHE A 132 -2.63 0.83 7.61
N ARG A 133 -1.56 1.34 7.00
CA ARG A 133 -0.43 1.95 7.72
C ARG A 133 -0.28 3.40 7.31
N LEU A 134 -0.03 4.26 8.28
CA LEU A 134 0.23 5.68 8.05
C LEU A 134 1.73 5.91 7.82
N VAL A 135 2.05 6.73 6.83
CA VAL A 135 3.41 7.21 6.57
C VAL A 135 3.44 8.71 6.79
N MET A 136 4.43 9.17 7.55
CA MET A 136 4.69 10.59 7.77
C MET A 136 6.06 10.93 7.17
N SER A 137 6.07 11.76 6.14
CA SER A 137 7.30 12.36 5.62
C SER A 137 7.43 13.78 6.20
N PRO A 138 8.55 14.12 6.85
CA PRO A 138 8.81 15.51 7.21
C PRO A 138 9.02 16.33 5.94
N SER A 139 8.42 17.52 5.87
CA SER A 139 8.76 18.50 4.85
C SER A 139 10.20 18.97 5.05
N LEU A 140 11.02 18.89 3.99
CA LEU A 140 12.34 19.50 3.93
C LEU A 140 12.25 21.02 3.85
#